data_AF-A0A936SDB3-F1
#
_entry.id   AF-A0A936SDB3-F1
#
_cell.length_a   1.000
_cell.length_b   1.000
_cell.length_c   1.000
_cell.angle_alpha   90.00
_cell.angle_beta   90.00
_cell.angle_gamma   90.00
#
_symmetry.space_group_name_H-M   'P 1'
#
loop_
_entity.id
_entity.type
_entity.pdbx_description
1 polymer ?
#
loop_
_entity_poly.entity_id
_entity_poly.type
_entity_poly.pdbx_seq_one_letter_code
_entity_poly.pdbx_strand_id
1 'polypeptide(L)'
;MDDNESVWEYFGENDPYFGVNSIAEMRSDKLDDVARNVFFKSGEDYIDRIWNEIEDNFERGFKPDRALDFGCGVARITLPIAKRSGAVVGVDISTGMLELARKNAAEFNIENTTFIKGDDELSNVPGKFDLVHSFVVFQHIEPKKGERIFTRIVEMLDEGGIGVLHVEYANTVSTPIQKLRFWAYRDLPLVYRFRNLLLGKRKEPLIPMYLYDLNRLLLILQQNDCHKVQVRFSKHGVDGVVLIFKKEKSELY
;
A
#
# COMPACT_ATOMS: atom_id res chain seq x y z
N MET A 1 -20.19 1.04 -8.71
CA MET A 1 -18.96 1.49 -8.05
C MET A 1 -18.66 0.45 -6.99
N ASP A 2 -17.47 -0.14 -7.03
CA ASP A 2 -17.00 -1.01 -5.95
C ASP A 2 -17.01 -0.18 -4.64
N ASP A 3 -17.54 -0.74 -3.55
CA ASP A 3 -17.72 0.01 -2.29
C ASP A 3 -16.38 0.59 -1.81
N ASN A 4 -15.27 -0.10 -2.08
CA ASN A 4 -13.92 0.36 -1.78
C ASN A 4 -13.49 1.59 -2.59
N GLU A 5 -13.75 1.63 -3.90
CA GLU A 5 -13.36 2.78 -4.75
C GLU A 5 -14.04 4.06 -4.26
N SER A 6 -15.32 3.97 -3.88
CA SER A 6 -16.06 5.12 -3.35
C SER A 6 -15.48 5.68 -2.04
N VAL A 7 -14.91 4.81 -1.18
CA VAL A 7 -14.25 5.21 0.07
C VAL A 7 -12.99 6.01 -0.23
N TRP A 8 -12.15 5.53 -1.15
CA TRP A 8 -10.87 6.15 -1.46
C TRP A 8 -10.99 7.39 -2.33
N GLU A 9 -11.99 7.48 -3.21
CA GLU A 9 -12.33 8.75 -3.89
C GLU A 9 -12.78 9.80 -2.86
N TYR A 10 -13.62 9.43 -1.88
CA TYR A 10 -14.00 10.36 -0.80
C TYR A 10 -12.78 10.90 -0.04
N PHE A 11 -11.85 10.05 0.40
CA PHE A 11 -10.66 10.53 1.10
C PHE A 11 -9.73 11.32 0.19
N GLY A 12 -9.58 10.93 -1.07
CA GLY A 12 -8.78 11.66 -2.06
C GLY A 12 -9.27 13.10 -2.25
N GLU A 13 -10.59 13.31 -2.25
CA GLU A 13 -11.19 14.64 -2.41
C GLU A 13 -11.17 15.47 -1.11
N ASN A 14 -11.36 14.84 0.05
CA ASN A 14 -11.68 15.56 1.29
C ASN A 14 -10.51 15.61 2.30
N ASP A 15 -9.81 14.50 2.51
CA ASP A 15 -8.73 14.38 3.50
C ASP A 15 -7.61 13.42 2.99
N PRO A 16 -6.88 13.79 1.91
CA PRO A 16 -6.02 12.82 1.20
C PRO A 16 -4.81 12.35 2.03
N TYR A 17 -4.17 13.25 2.80
CA TYR A 17 -3.08 12.85 3.70
C TYR A 17 -3.56 11.92 4.82
N PHE A 18 -4.75 12.17 5.37
CA PHE A 18 -5.38 11.30 6.36
C PHE A 18 -5.74 9.92 5.80
N GLY A 19 -6.17 9.87 4.53
CA GLY A 19 -6.42 8.62 3.83
C GLY A 19 -5.17 7.75 3.76
N VAL A 20 -3.99 8.34 3.57
CA VAL A 20 -2.71 7.62 3.52
C VAL A 20 -2.17 7.27 4.92
N ASN A 21 -2.34 8.18 5.89
CA ASN A 21 -1.93 7.95 7.27
C ASN A 21 -2.98 8.52 8.24
N SER A 22 -3.82 7.64 8.80
CA SER A 22 -5.02 8.01 9.55
C SER A 22 -4.76 8.50 10.99
N ILE A 23 -3.83 9.43 11.14
CA ILE A 23 -3.55 10.17 12.39
C ILE A 23 -4.22 11.56 12.36
N ALA A 24 -4.51 12.12 13.53
CA ALA A 24 -5.33 13.34 13.63
C ALA A 24 -4.70 14.55 12.93
N GLU A 25 -3.37 14.63 12.93
CA GLU A 25 -2.56 15.69 12.33
C GLU A 25 -2.66 15.72 10.81
N MET A 26 -3.03 14.60 10.18
CA MET A 26 -3.15 14.49 8.71
C MET A 26 -4.53 14.91 8.19
N ARG A 27 -5.44 15.32 9.08
CA ARG A 27 -6.74 15.87 8.67
C ARG A 27 -6.56 17.22 8.00
N SER A 28 -7.30 17.48 6.93
CA SER A 28 -7.16 18.72 6.14
C SER A 28 -7.39 19.99 6.96
N ASP A 29 -8.17 19.93 8.04
CA ASP A 29 -8.41 21.06 8.95
C ASP A 29 -7.31 21.25 10.03
N LYS A 30 -6.36 20.33 10.12
CA LYS A 30 -5.26 20.33 11.09
C LYS A 30 -3.87 20.25 10.45
N LEU A 31 -3.80 19.93 9.16
CA LEU A 31 -2.56 19.75 8.43
C LEU A 31 -1.85 21.09 8.28
N ASP A 32 -0.65 21.17 8.84
CA ASP A 32 0.30 22.27 8.64
C ASP A 32 1.59 21.78 7.96
N ASP A 33 2.48 22.70 7.62
CA ASP A 33 3.73 22.39 6.91
C ASP A 33 4.65 21.47 7.73
N VAL A 34 4.64 21.59 9.07
CA VAL A 34 5.46 20.78 9.95
C VAL A 34 4.97 19.32 9.92
N ALA A 35 3.67 19.12 10.11
CA ALA A 35 3.03 17.81 10.04
C ALA A 35 3.24 17.18 8.66
N ARG A 36 3.08 17.96 7.58
CA ARG A 36 3.32 17.51 6.21
C ARG A 36 4.78 17.08 5.98
N ASN A 37 5.75 17.83 6.50
CA ASN A 37 7.16 17.46 6.40
C ASN A 37 7.46 16.16 7.16
N VAL A 38 6.92 16.00 8.37
CA VAL A 38 7.03 14.75 9.14
C VAL A 38 6.42 13.57 8.38
N PHE A 39 5.27 13.79 7.73
CA PHE A 39 4.63 12.79 6.90
C PHE A 39 5.53 12.32 5.75
N PHE A 40 6.10 13.22 4.94
CA PHE A 40 7.00 12.81 3.85
C PHE A 40 8.31 12.21 4.38
N LYS A 41 8.87 12.76 5.46
CA LYS A 41 10.08 12.22 6.08
C LYS A 41 9.89 10.77 6.55
N SER A 42 8.72 10.45 7.11
CA SER A 42 8.40 9.08 7.51
C SER A 42 8.39 8.08 6.33
N GLY A 43 8.08 8.55 5.11
CA GLY A 43 8.14 7.74 3.91
C GLY A 43 9.57 7.49 3.44
N GLU A 44 10.42 8.52 3.50
CA GLU A 44 11.85 8.41 3.24
C GLU A 44 12.52 7.44 4.22
N ASP A 45 12.30 7.62 5.53
CA ASP A 45 12.89 6.75 6.57
C ASP A 45 12.42 5.28 6.47
N TYR A 46 11.21 5.06 5.93
CA TYR A 46 10.74 3.71 5.63
C TYR A 46 11.51 3.11 4.45
N ILE A 47 11.62 3.81 3.32
CA ILE A 47 12.35 3.31 2.15
C ILE A 47 13.84 3.15 2.44
N ASP A 48 14.45 4.03 3.24
CA ASP A 48 15.86 3.89 3.67
C ASP A 48 16.10 2.54 4.34
N ARG A 49 15.19 2.13 5.24
CA ARG A 49 15.27 0.83 5.92
C ARG A 49 15.07 -0.32 4.96
N ILE A 50 14.07 -0.24 4.08
CA ILE A 50 13.83 -1.29 3.08
C ILE A 50 15.03 -1.44 2.15
N TRP A 51 15.63 -0.34 1.70
CA TRP A 51 16.80 -0.37 0.82
C TRP A 51 17.99 -1.05 1.48
N ASN A 52 18.28 -0.73 2.74
CA ASN A 52 19.33 -1.40 3.50
C ASN A 52 19.06 -2.91 3.60
N GLU A 53 17.82 -3.30 3.87
CA GLU A 53 17.46 -4.73 3.92
C GLU A 53 17.64 -5.43 2.57
N ILE A 54 17.30 -4.76 1.47
CA ILE A 54 17.53 -5.26 0.11
C ILE A 54 19.02 -5.46 -0.14
N GLU A 55 19.84 -4.45 0.15
CA GLU A 55 21.28 -4.51 -0.09
C GLU A 55 21.99 -5.57 0.75
N ASP A 56 21.59 -5.72 2.01
CA ASP A 56 22.19 -6.67 2.94
C ASP A 56 21.81 -8.12 2.65
N ASN A 57 20.58 -8.37 2.17
CA ASN A 57 20.02 -9.71 2.11
C ASN A 57 19.76 -10.22 0.69
N PHE A 58 19.70 -9.36 -0.32
CA PHE A 58 19.29 -9.76 -1.67
C PHE A 58 20.29 -9.33 -2.74
N GLU A 59 20.61 -8.04 -2.83
CA GLU A 59 21.45 -7.51 -3.91
C GLU A 59 22.14 -6.21 -3.50
N ARG A 60 23.45 -6.29 -3.26
CA ARG A 60 24.25 -5.12 -2.89
C ARG A 60 24.33 -4.11 -4.03
N GLY A 61 24.06 -2.85 -3.74
CA GLY A 61 24.04 -1.79 -4.75
C GLY A 61 22.80 -1.82 -5.65
N PHE A 62 21.71 -2.42 -5.15
CA PHE A 62 20.45 -2.51 -5.87
C PHE A 62 19.97 -1.13 -6.35
N LYS A 63 19.82 -1.01 -7.66
CA LYS A 63 19.38 0.20 -8.34
C LYS A 63 18.43 -0.19 -9.48
N PRO A 64 17.11 -0.27 -9.21
CA PRO A 64 16.14 -0.68 -10.20
C PRO A 64 15.99 0.40 -11.27
N ASP A 65 15.96 0.02 -12.55
CA ASP A 65 15.67 0.95 -13.64
C ASP A 65 14.18 1.28 -13.67
N ARG A 66 13.32 0.30 -13.35
CA ARG A 66 11.86 0.46 -13.30
C ARG A 66 11.29 -0.05 -12.00
N ALA A 67 10.49 0.79 -11.32
CA ALA A 67 9.76 0.42 -10.13
C ALA A 67 8.24 0.62 -10.25
N LEU A 68 7.47 -0.22 -9.57
CA LEU A 68 6.02 -0.11 -9.38
C LEU A 68 5.72 0.16 -7.90
N ASP A 69 4.91 1.17 -7.61
CA ASP A 69 4.34 1.43 -6.29
C ASP A 69 2.82 1.31 -6.36
N PHE A 70 2.28 0.17 -5.92
CA PHE A 70 0.86 -0.12 -5.92
C PHE A 70 0.18 0.44 -4.66
N GLY A 71 -0.89 1.21 -4.86
CA GLY A 71 -1.55 2.02 -3.83
C GLY A 71 -0.69 3.21 -3.40
N CYS A 72 -0.22 4.00 -4.38
CA CYS A 72 0.75 5.06 -4.16
C CYS A 72 0.22 6.24 -3.32
N GLY A 73 -1.10 6.38 -3.18
CA GLY A 73 -1.75 7.47 -2.49
C GLY A 73 -1.25 8.83 -2.99
N VAL A 74 -0.87 9.70 -2.05
CA VAL A 74 -0.32 11.04 -2.34
C VAL A 74 1.18 11.05 -2.67
N ALA A 75 1.76 9.89 -3.02
CA ALA A 75 3.18 9.67 -3.33
C ALA A 75 4.15 9.77 -2.14
N ARG A 76 3.70 9.52 -0.90
CA ARG A 76 4.59 9.50 0.29
C ARG A 76 5.78 8.55 0.11
N ILE A 77 5.52 7.38 -0.46
CA ILE A 77 6.52 6.31 -0.66
C ILE A 77 7.10 6.33 -2.08
N THR A 78 6.29 6.66 -3.08
CA THR A 78 6.73 6.73 -4.49
C THR A 78 7.91 7.67 -4.70
N LEU A 79 7.91 8.85 -4.06
CA LEU A 79 8.96 9.86 -4.24
C LEU A 79 10.35 9.39 -3.76
N PRO A 80 10.52 8.82 -2.54
CA PRO A 80 11.81 8.26 -2.14
C PRO A 80 12.22 7.03 -2.96
N ILE A 81 11.29 6.23 -3.51
CA ILE A 81 11.63 5.18 -4.49
C ILE A 81 12.18 5.81 -5.78
N ALA A 82 11.56 6.90 -6.25
CA ALA A 82 11.96 7.59 -7.48
C ALA A 82 13.36 8.19 -7.41
N LYS A 83 13.79 8.66 -6.23
CA LYS A 83 15.17 9.11 -5.98
C LYS A 83 16.21 7.98 -6.15
N ARG A 84 15.80 6.71 -6.11
CA ARG A 84 16.67 5.53 -6.09
C ARG A 84 16.53 4.63 -7.32
N SER A 85 15.69 5.03 -8.27
CA SER A 85 15.34 4.23 -9.44
C SER A 85 15.39 5.05 -10.72
N GLY A 86 15.44 4.38 -11.88
CA GLY A 86 15.37 5.06 -13.18
C GLY A 86 14.02 5.75 -13.38
N ALA A 87 12.92 5.03 -13.19
CA ALA A 87 11.55 5.54 -13.24
C ALA A 87 10.60 4.75 -12.33
N VAL A 88 9.55 5.42 -11.84
CA VAL A 88 8.51 4.79 -11.00
C VAL A 88 7.14 4.98 -11.59
N VAL A 89 6.37 3.89 -11.63
CA VAL A 89 4.94 3.92 -11.89
C VAL A 89 4.20 3.82 -10.56
N GLY A 90 3.53 4.90 -10.16
CA GLY A 90 2.62 4.91 -9.01
C GLY A 90 1.18 4.62 -9.47
N VAL A 91 0.52 3.68 -8.81
CA VAL A 91 -0.86 3.28 -9.14
C VAL A 91 -1.76 3.51 -7.93
N ASP A 92 -2.89 4.17 -8.13
CA ASP A 92 -3.93 4.31 -7.10
C ASP A 92 -5.31 4.31 -7.75
N ILE A 93 -6.34 3.89 -7.01
CA ILE A 93 -7.72 3.87 -7.49
C ILE A 93 -8.40 5.23 -7.35
N SER A 94 -7.89 6.11 -6.48
CA SER A 94 -8.45 7.43 -6.20
C SER A 94 -7.88 8.49 -7.14
N THR A 95 -8.76 9.16 -7.86
CA THR A 95 -8.40 10.25 -8.77
C THR A 95 -7.80 11.44 -7.99
N GLY A 96 -8.43 11.79 -6.86
CA GLY A 96 -7.95 12.87 -5.99
C GLY A 96 -6.56 12.59 -5.40
N MET A 97 -6.27 11.34 -5.03
CA MET A 97 -4.93 10.95 -4.58
C MET A 97 -3.89 11.15 -5.68
N LEU A 98 -4.19 10.70 -6.91
CA LEU A 98 -3.25 10.82 -8.04
C LEU A 98 -3.02 12.27 -8.47
N GLU A 99 -4.04 13.13 -8.40
CA GLU A 99 -3.86 14.56 -8.64
C GLU A 99 -2.90 15.20 -7.64
N LEU A 100 -3.07 14.89 -6.34
CA LEU A 100 -2.18 15.39 -5.30
C LEU A 100 -0.78 14.76 -5.39
N ALA A 101 -0.67 13.48 -5.76
CA ALA A 101 0.60 12.81 -6.01
C ALA A 101 1.42 13.53 -7.09
N ARG A 102 0.79 13.92 -8.21
CA ARG A 102 1.44 14.72 -9.27
C ARG A 102 1.89 16.08 -8.77
N LYS A 103 1.07 16.76 -7.96
CA LYS A 103 1.45 18.05 -7.35
C LYS A 103 2.64 17.92 -6.41
N ASN A 104 2.64 16.91 -5.55
CA ASN A 104 3.76 16.64 -4.65
C ASN A 104 5.04 16.31 -5.43
N ALA A 105 4.96 15.46 -6.47
CA ALA A 105 6.11 15.14 -7.31
C ALA A 105 6.74 16.40 -7.94
N ALA A 106 5.90 17.30 -8.48
CA ALA A 106 6.36 18.58 -9.01
C ALA A 106 7.00 19.47 -7.92
N GLU A 107 6.40 19.56 -6.74
CA GLU A 107 6.94 20.34 -5.62
C GLU A 107 8.30 19.84 -5.12
N PHE A 108 8.47 18.51 -5.07
CA PHE A 108 9.74 17.87 -4.70
C PHE A 108 10.74 17.78 -5.87
N ASN A 109 10.42 18.34 -7.04
CA ASN A 109 11.24 18.30 -8.26
C ASN A 109 11.62 16.87 -8.69
N ILE A 110 10.65 15.94 -8.61
CA ILE A 110 10.80 14.54 -9.02
C ILE A 110 10.06 14.34 -10.35
N GLU A 111 10.82 14.19 -11.44
CA GLU A 111 10.27 14.13 -12.81
C GLU A 111 10.12 12.70 -13.35
N ASN A 112 10.78 11.72 -12.74
CA ASN A 112 10.79 10.32 -13.18
C ASN A 112 9.64 9.48 -12.61
N THR A 113 8.47 10.09 -12.42
CA THR A 113 7.26 9.40 -11.91
C THR A 113 6.12 9.47 -12.91
N THR A 114 5.39 8.36 -13.05
CA THR A 114 4.13 8.31 -13.81
C THR A 114 3.03 7.79 -12.90
N PHE A 115 1.92 8.53 -12.82
CA PHE A 115 0.79 8.20 -11.96
C PHE A 115 -0.41 7.72 -12.79
N ILE A 116 -0.81 6.47 -12.57
CA ILE A 116 -1.84 5.76 -13.36
C ILE A 116 -3.03 5.43 -12.47
N LYS A 117 -4.25 5.66 -12.99
CA LYS A 117 -5.47 5.20 -12.33
C LYS A 117 -5.55 3.67 -12.42
N GLY A 118 -5.54 3.03 -11.25
CA GLY A 118 -5.62 1.59 -11.12
C GLY A 118 -7.00 1.06 -11.47
N ASP A 119 -7.01 -0.19 -11.91
CA ASP A 119 -8.20 -1.03 -12.00
C ASP A 119 -7.95 -2.34 -11.23
N ASP A 120 -8.90 -3.26 -11.29
CA ASP A 120 -8.86 -4.52 -10.54
C ASP A 120 -7.85 -5.54 -11.11
N GLU A 121 -7.24 -5.25 -12.26
CA GLU A 121 -6.39 -6.18 -13.02
C GLU A 121 -5.00 -5.62 -13.36
N LEU A 122 -4.70 -4.39 -12.92
CA LEU A 122 -3.54 -3.60 -13.33
C LEU A 122 -3.39 -3.52 -14.86
N SER A 123 -4.51 -3.47 -15.59
CA SER A 123 -4.52 -3.61 -17.05
C SER A 123 -3.83 -2.42 -17.75
N ASN A 124 -3.90 -1.25 -17.13
CA ASN A 124 -3.29 0.00 -17.62
C ASN A 124 -1.81 0.16 -17.25
N VAL A 125 -1.20 -0.81 -16.57
CA VAL A 125 0.18 -0.72 -16.08
C VAL A 125 1.10 -1.52 -17.02
N PRO A 126 1.88 -0.87 -17.89
CA PRO A 126 2.61 -1.57 -18.94
C PRO A 126 3.97 -2.11 -18.46
N GLY A 127 4.29 -3.31 -18.92
CA GLY A 127 5.64 -3.89 -18.83
C GLY A 127 5.93 -4.60 -17.51
N LYS A 128 7.23 -4.76 -17.26
CA LYS A 128 7.80 -5.42 -16.08
C LYS A 128 8.64 -4.43 -15.28
N PHE A 129 9.00 -4.83 -14.06
CA PHE A 129 9.68 -3.99 -13.09
C PHE A 129 10.80 -4.76 -12.39
N ASP A 130 11.88 -4.06 -12.07
CA ASP A 130 12.96 -4.56 -11.23
C ASP A 130 12.60 -4.46 -9.75
N LEU A 131 11.70 -3.54 -9.40
CA LEU A 131 11.12 -3.39 -8.06
C LEU A 131 9.60 -3.34 -8.14
N VAL A 132 8.91 -4.19 -7.39
CA VAL A 132 7.48 -3.99 -7.08
C VAL A 132 7.29 -3.73 -5.60
N HIS A 133 6.51 -2.71 -5.28
CA HIS A 133 6.31 -2.23 -3.91
C HIS A 133 4.83 -2.00 -3.62
N SER A 134 4.40 -2.31 -2.41
CA SER A 134 3.06 -1.95 -1.88
C SER A 134 3.09 -1.93 -0.35
N PHE A 135 2.64 -0.83 0.25
CA PHE A 135 2.69 -0.66 1.71
C PHE A 135 1.38 -0.13 2.28
N VAL A 136 0.75 -0.89 3.20
CA VAL A 136 -0.52 -0.53 3.88
C VAL A 136 -1.68 -0.34 2.89
N VAL A 137 -1.78 -1.24 1.90
CA VAL A 137 -2.81 -1.21 0.84
C VAL A 137 -3.70 -2.44 0.88
N PHE A 138 -3.12 -3.64 0.85
CA PHE A 138 -3.86 -4.91 0.77
C PHE A 138 -4.89 -5.10 1.87
N GLN A 139 -4.63 -4.59 3.08
CA GLN A 139 -5.59 -4.62 4.19
C GLN A 139 -6.92 -3.94 3.86
N HIS A 140 -6.98 -3.09 2.84
CA HIS A 140 -8.19 -2.40 2.39
C HIS A 140 -8.84 -3.05 1.16
N ILE A 141 -8.33 -4.20 0.72
CA ILE A 141 -8.81 -4.96 -0.42
C ILE A 141 -9.34 -6.30 0.07
N GLU A 142 -10.50 -6.71 -0.42
CA GLU A 142 -11.09 -8.02 -0.09
C GLU A 142 -10.12 -9.15 -0.48
N PRO A 143 -9.89 -10.17 0.38
CA PRO A 143 -8.81 -11.15 0.18
C PRO A 143 -8.82 -11.88 -1.16
N LYS A 144 -9.97 -12.29 -1.71
CA LYS A 144 -9.99 -12.97 -3.02
C LYS A 144 -9.57 -12.02 -4.14
N LYS A 145 -9.98 -10.76 -4.09
CA LYS A 145 -9.53 -9.72 -5.02
C LYS A 145 -8.05 -9.39 -4.82
N GLY A 146 -7.63 -9.23 -3.56
CA GLY A 146 -6.25 -8.96 -3.18
C GLY A 146 -5.29 -10.08 -3.59
N GLU A 147 -5.66 -11.36 -3.45
CA GLU A 147 -4.86 -12.49 -3.95
C GLU A 147 -4.63 -12.39 -5.46
N ARG A 148 -5.64 -12.02 -6.25
CA ARG A 148 -5.48 -11.84 -7.72
C ARG A 148 -4.52 -10.69 -8.05
N ILE A 149 -4.67 -9.56 -7.35
CA ILE A 149 -3.78 -8.40 -7.51
C ILE A 149 -2.36 -8.73 -7.08
N PHE A 150 -2.19 -9.42 -5.95
CA PHE A 150 -0.90 -9.87 -5.44
C PHE A 150 -0.19 -10.76 -6.46
N THR A 151 -0.88 -11.78 -6.99
CA THR A 151 -0.36 -12.63 -8.07
C THR A 151 0.06 -11.80 -9.27
N ARG A 152 -0.80 -10.86 -9.71
CA ARG A 152 -0.49 -10.00 -10.85
C ARG A 152 0.75 -9.13 -10.63
N ILE A 153 0.91 -8.55 -9.44
CA ILE A 153 2.09 -7.74 -9.08
C ILE A 153 3.36 -8.60 -9.10
N VAL A 154 3.31 -9.82 -8.55
CA VAL A 154 4.43 -10.77 -8.58
C VAL A 154 4.77 -11.22 -10.00
N GLU A 155 3.76 -11.45 -10.84
CA GLU A 155 3.97 -11.75 -12.26
C GLU A 155 4.66 -10.61 -12.98
N MET A 156 4.34 -9.35 -12.64
CA MET A 156 4.92 -8.14 -13.24
C MET A 156 6.37 -7.88 -12.83
N LEU A 157 6.92 -8.65 -11.88
CA LEU A 157 8.33 -8.60 -11.50
C LEU A 157 9.20 -9.31 -12.56
N ASP A 158 10.29 -8.67 -12.96
CA ASP A 158 11.30 -9.25 -13.86
C ASP A 158 12.15 -10.31 -13.15
N GLU A 159 12.83 -11.13 -13.96
CA GLU A 159 13.86 -12.05 -13.44
C GLU A 159 14.98 -11.24 -12.78
N GLY A 160 15.37 -11.62 -11.57
CA GLY A 160 16.29 -10.86 -10.72
C GLY A 160 15.62 -9.71 -9.96
N GLY A 161 14.36 -9.37 -10.27
CA GLY A 161 13.63 -8.30 -9.60
C GLY A 161 13.31 -8.62 -8.15
N ILE A 162 13.08 -7.57 -7.36
CA ILE A 162 12.76 -7.63 -5.94
C ILE A 162 11.33 -7.13 -5.68
N GLY A 163 10.56 -7.86 -4.89
CA GLY A 163 9.25 -7.45 -4.41
C GLY A 163 9.26 -7.10 -2.93
N VAL A 164 8.52 -6.05 -2.55
CA VAL A 164 8.32 -5.58 -1.17
C VAL A 164 6.83 -5.34 -0.95
N LEU A 165 6.13 -6.30 -0.36
CA LEU A 165 4.67 -6.27 -0.22
C LEU A 165 4.24 -6.41 1.24
N HIS A 166 3.44 -5.46 1.73
CA HIS A 166 2.87 -5.48 3.07
C HIS A 166 1.44 -6.05 3.10
N VAL A 167 1.17 -6.93 4.05
CA VAL A 167 -0.17 -7.46 4.34
C VAL A 167 -0.42 -7.59 5.85
N GLU A 168 -1.68 -7.49 6.27
CA GLU A 168 -2.10 -7.85 7.62
C GLU A 168 -2.51 -9.33 7.64
N TYR A 169 -2.16 -10.08 8.68
CA TYR A 169 -2.43 -11.53 8.73
C TYR A 169 -3.08 -12.01 10.03
N ALA A 170 -2.95 -11.25 11.12
CA ALA A 170 -3.57 -11.60 12.38
C ALA A 170 -4.07 -10.37 13.14
N ASN A 171 -5.09 -10.57 13.97
CA ASN A 171 -5.61 -9.54 14.86
C ASN A 171 -5.63 -10.05 16.31
N THR A 172 -4.51 -9.82 17.01
CA THR A 172 -4.33 -10.15 18.43
C THR A 172 -4.77 -9.04 19.37
N VAL A 173 -4.99 -7.82 18.86
CA VAL A 173 -5.21 -6.62 19.67
C VAL A 173 -6.71 -6.39 19.96
N SER A 174 -7.59 -6.85 19.07
CA SER A 174 -9.03 -6.56 19.19
C SER A 174 -9.75 -7.53 20.14
N THR A 175 -10.50 -6.98 21.10
CA THR A 175 -11.37 -7.79 21.98
C THR A 175 -12.55 -8.41 21.20
N PRO A 176 -13.19 -9.49 21.68
CA PRO A 176 -14.36 -10.08 21.02
C PRO A 176 -15.49 -9.07 20.77
N ILE A 177 -15.70 -8.14 21.70
CA ILE A 177 -16.68 -7.04 21.56
C ILE A 177 -16.27 -6.08 20.45
N GLN A 178 -14.99 -5.73 20.34
CA GLN A 178 -14.49 -4.88 19.26
C GLN A 178 -14.61 -5.56 17.89
N LYS A 179 -14.35 -6.88 17.83
CA LYS A 179 -14.53 -7.69 16.61
C LYS A 179 -16.01 -7.72 16.19
N LEU A 180 -16.93 -7.96 17.12
CA LEU A 180 -18.37 -7.94 16.86
C LEU A 180 -18.85 -6.55 16.43
N ARG A 181 -18.35 -5.49 17.07
CA ARG A 181 -18.67 -4.11 16.71
C ARG A 181 -18.17 -3.75 15.32
N PHE A 182 -16.93 -4.14 14.99
CA PHE A 182 -16.37 -3.92 13.67
C PHE A 182 -17.16 -4.66 12.59
N TRP A 183 -17.49 -5.93 12.84
CA TRP A 183 -18.38 -6.72 11.99
C TRP A 183 -19.72 -6.01 11.77
N ALA A 184 -20.38 -5.55 12.84
CA ALA A 184 -21.64 -4.84 12.73
C ALA A 184 -21.52 -3.52 11.95
N TYR A 185 -20.42 -2.78 12.09
CA TYR A 185 -20.21 -1.54 11.33
C TYR A 185 -19.93 -1.78 9.85
N ARG A 186 -19.23 -2.87 9.52
CA ARG A 186 -18.93 -3.27 8.15
C ARG A 186 -20.16 -3.83 7.44
N ASP A 187 -20.87 -4.75 8.08
CA ASP A 187 -21.91 -5.56 7.44
C ASP A 187 -23.34 -5.03 7.68
N LEU A 188 -23.53 -4.05 8.57
CA LEU A 188 -24.81 -3.36 8.80
C LEU A 188 -24.68 -1.84 8.59
N PRO A 189 -24.74 -1.34 7.34
CA PRO A 189 -24.48 0.06 7.00
C PRO A 189 -25.36 1.07 7.75
N LEU A 190 -26.59 0.69 8.09
CA LEU A 190 -27.51 1.53 8.86
C LEU A 190 -26.97 1.80 10.28
N VAL A 191 -26.41 0.79 10.94
CA VAL A 191 -25.85 0.92 12.31
C VAL A 191 -24.71 1.94 12.33
N TYR A 192 -23.83 1.89 11.33
CA TYR A 192 -22.72 2.83 11.19
C TYR A 192 -23.21 4.27 10.89
N ARG A 193 -24.20 4.42 9.99
CA ARG A 193 -24.79 5.73 9.68
C ARG A 193 -25.48 6.37 10.88
N PHE A 194 -26.27 5.61 11.64
CA PHE A 194 -26.92 6.10 12.86
C PHE A 194 -25.89 6.52 13.92
N ARG A 195 -24.80 5.76 14.09
CA ARG A 195 -23.70 6.13 14.99
C ARG A 195 -23.08 7.47 14.61
N ASN A 196 -22.77 7.69 13.33
CA ASN A 196 -22.16 8.94 12.88
C ASN A 196 -23.07 10.14 13.12
N LEU A 197 -24.39 9.97 12.94
CA LEU A 197 -25.38 10.99 13.25
C LEU A 197 -25.42 11.31 14.75
N LEU A 198 -25.46 10.28 15.61
CA LEU A 198 -25.54 10.45 17.07
C LEU A 198 -24.30 11.09 17.69
N LEU A 199 -23.11 10.78 17.16
CA LEU A 199 -21.84 11.27 17.71
C LEU A 199 -21.38 12.60 17.10
N GLY A 200 -22.17 13.20 16.20
CA GLY A 200 -21.79 14.44 15.49
C GLY A 200 -20.47 14.33 14.71
N LYS A 201 -20.06 13.09 14.36
CA LYS A 201 -18.82 12.86 13.61
C LYS A 201 -19.05 13.22 12.14
N ARG A 202 -17.98 13.62 11.43
CA ARG A 202 -17.99 13.75 9.96
C ARG A 202 -18.60 12.47 9.36
N LYS A 203 -19.45 12.60 8.35
CA LYS A 203 -20.08 11.46 7.64
C LYS A 203 -19.05 10.77 6.75
N GLU A 204 -18.06 10.16 7.38
CA GLU A 204 -16.96 9.49 6.70
C GLU A 204 -17.32 8.03 6.42
N PRO A 205 -16.98 7.51 5.23
CA PRO A 205 -17.10 6.09 4.94
C PRO A 205 -16.21 5.27 5.90
N LEU A 206 -16.63 4.04 6.19
CA LEU A 206 -15.81 3.12 6.97
C LEU A 206 -14.71 2.58 6.06
N ILE A 207 -13.46 2.64 6.52
CA ILE A 207 -12.33 1.99 5.83
C ILE A 207 -12.28 0.54 6.31
N PRO A 208 -12.59 -0.45 5.45
CA PRO A 208 -12.52 -1.86 5.85
C PRO A 208 -11.08 -2.30 6.04
N MET A 209 -10.88 -3.29 6.92
CA MET A 209 -9.60 -3.96 7.16
C MET A 209 -9.78 -5.48 7.00
N TYR A 210 -8.92 -6.10 6.22
CA TYR A 210 -8.93 -7.50 5.86
C TYR A 210 -7.60 -8.17 6.23
N LEU A 211 -7.69 -9.40 6.72
CA LEU A 211 -6.54 -10.25 7.02
C LEU A 211 -6.31 -11.21 5.85
N TYR A 212 -5.05 -11.49 5.56
CA TYR A 212 -4.61 -12.39 4.50
C TYR A 212 -4.06 -13.69 5.08
N ASP A 213 -4.30 -14.79 4.36
CA ASP A 213 -3.68 -16.08 4.64
C ASP A 213 -2.25 -16.10 4.07
N LEU A 214 -1.25 -16.06 4.94
CA LEU A 214 0.16 -16.08 4.52
C LEU A 214 0.52 -17.36 3.76
N ASN A 215 -0.12 -18.50 4.03
CA ASN A 215 0.18 -19.73 3.29
C ASN A 215 -0.19 -19.58 1.81
N ARG A 216 -1.29 -18.89 1.52
CA ARG A 216 -1.75 -18.61 0.15
C ARG A 216 -0.78 -17.68 -0.57
N LEU A 217 -0.33 -16.62 0.10
CA LEU A 217 0.62 -15.67 -0.47
C LEU A 217 2.00 -16.31 -0.71
N LEU A 218 2.49 -17.11 0.24
CA LEU A 218 3.74 -17.85 0.07
C LEU A 218 3.66 -18.87 -1.08
N LEU A 219 2.51 -19.54 -1.25
CA LEU A 219 2.29 -20.41 -2.40
C LEU A 219 2.35 -19.64 -3.73
N ILE A 220 1.75 -18.45 -3.80
CA ILE A 220 1.83 -17.59 -4.99
C ILE A 220 3.29 -17.23 -5.30
N LEU A 221 4.06 -16.81 -4.29
CA LEU A 221 5.49 -16.51 -4.46
C LEU A 221 6.26 -17.73 -4.97
N GLN A 222 6.06 -18.90 -4.35
CA GLN A 222 6.72 -20.14 -4.77
C GLN A 222 6.36 -20.55 -6.22
N GLN A 223 5.12 -20.33 -6.65
CA GLN A 223 4.67 -20.63 -8.02
C GLN A 223 5.21 -19.64 -9.07
N ASN A 224 5.81 -18.53 -8.65
CA ASN A 224 6.33 -17.47 -9.51
C ASN A 224 7.85 -17.30 -9.35
N ASP A 225 8.57 -18.38 -9.09
CA ASP A 225 10.03 -18.42 -8.96
C ASP A 225 10.60 -17.47 -7.88
N CYS A 226 9.81 -17.15 -6.85
CA CYS A 226 10.25 -16.31 -5.72
C CYS A 226 10.59 -17.18 -4.51
N HIS A 227 11.74 -17.85 -4.56
CA HIS A 227 12.14 -18.85 -3.55
C HIS A 227 12.89 -18.27 -2.35
N LYS A 228 13.47 -17.07 -2.48
CA LYS A 228 14.11 -16.35 -1.37
C LYS A 228 13.14 -15.31 -0.83
N VAL A 229 12.63 -15.53 0.37
CA VAL A 229 11.68 -14.62 1.04
C VAL A 229 12.18 -14.28 2.43
N GLN A 230 12.27 -12.98 2.72
CA GLN A 230 12.50 -12.42 4.03
C GLN A 230 11.19 -11.85 4.56
N VAL A 231 10.89 -12.16 5.81
CA VAL A 231 9.70 -11.67 6.51
C VAL A 231 10.12 -10.69 7.59
N ARG A 232 9.51 -9.50 7.57
CA ARG A 232 9.60 -8.53 8.66
C ARG A 232 8.24 -8.35 9.30
N PHE A 233 8.14 -8.61 10.59
CA PHE A 233 6.91 -8.36 11.33
C PHE A 233 6.67 -6.85 11.44
N SER A 234 5.42 -6.43 11.20
CA SER A 234 4.97 -5.05 11.27
C SER A 234 3.74 -4.95 12.17
N LYS A 235 3.44 -3.72 12.62
CA LYS A 235 2.23 -3.44 13.39
C LYS A 235 1.61 -2.12 12.94
N HIS A 236 0.52 -2.19 12.19
CA HIS A 236 -0.19 -1.04 11.61
C HIS A 236 -1.66 -1.01 12.05
N GLY A 237 -1.88 -1.26 13.34
CA GLY A 237 -3.22 -1.40 13.95
C GLY A 237 -3.48 -2.84 14.37
N VAL A 238 -3.22 -3.78 13.46
CA VAL A 238 -3.17 -5.22 13.75
C VAL A 238 -1.81 -5.81 13.34
N ASP A 239 -1.66 -7.13 13.47
CA ASP A 239 -0.40 -7.82 13.24
C ASP A 239 -0.21 -8.07 11.73
N GLY A 240 0.87 -7.52 11.18
CA GLY A 240 1.18 -7.56 9.76
C GLY A 240 2.59 -8.06 9.48
N VAL A 241 2.88 -8.20 8.20
CA VAL A 241 4.22 -8.51 7.69
C VAL A 241 4.54 -7.67 6.46
N VAL A 242 5.81 -7.30 6.32
CA VAL A 242 6.41 -6.92 5.06
C VAL A 242 7.16 -8.14 4.53
N LEU A 243 6.75 -8.61 3.35
CA LEU A 243 7.43 -9.66 2.60
C LEU A 243 8.41 -9.00 1.63
N ILE A 244 9.70 -9.30 1.77
CA ILE A 244 10.75 -8.92 0.82
C ILE A 244 11.19 -10.19 0.12
N PHE A 245 11.15 -10.23 -1.20
CA PHE A 245 11.47 -11.44 -1.96
C PHE A 245 12.16 -11.11 -3.27
N LYS A 246 12.92 -12.05 -3.80
CA LYS A 246 13.57 -11.93 -5.11
C LYS A 246 13.04 -13.01 -6.05
N LYS A 247 12.73 -12.62 -7.28
CA LYS A 247 12.37 -13.54 -8.34
C LYS A 247 13.64 -14.06 -8.99
N GLU A 248 13.92 -15.33 -8.79
CA GLU A 248 15.11 -15.97 -9.31
C GLU A 248 14.82 -17.46 -9.46
N LYS A 249 14.92 -17.97 -10.68
CA LYS A 249 14.78 -19.39 -10.94
C LYS A 249 15.80 -20.16 -10.10
N SER A 250 15.27 -20.93 -9.16
CA SER A 250 16.05 -21.82 -8.32
C SER A 250 15.58 -23.24 -8.53
N GLU A 251 16.53 -24.19 -8.52
CA GLU A 251 16.15 -25.58 -8.30
C GLU A 251 15.55 -25.69 -6.88
N LEU A 252 14.39 -26.32 -6.77
CA LEU A 252 13.79 -26.64 -5.47
C LEU A 252 14.62 -27.74 -4.81
N TYR A 253 15.00 -27.53 -3.55
CA TYR A 253 15.75 -28.49 -2.74
C TYR A 253 14.89 -29.68 -2.30
#